data_AF-A0A7Z0TY03-F1
#
_entry.id   AF-A0A7Z0TY03-F1
#
_cell.length_a   1.000
_cell.length_b   1.000
_cell.length_c   1.000
_cell.angle_alpha   90.00
_cell.angle_beta   90.00
_cell.angle_gamma   90.00
#
_symmetry.space_group_name_H-M   'P 1'
#
loop_
_entity.id
_entity.type
_entity.pdbx_description
1 polymer ?
#
loop_
_entity_poly.entity_id
_entity_poly.type
_entity_poly.pdbx_seq_one_letter_code
_entity_poly.pdbx_strand_id
1 'polypeptide(L)' 'MDAESLLHAALREAGYGPDAIGSAMPRILRILQAEDVRIEMGRALSRKEREYVRLQLELGLNVSEIVAGLRR' A
#
# COMPACT_ATOMS: atom_id res chain seq x y z
N MET A 1 9.12 -10.59 -11.23
CA MET A 1 9.29 -10.74 -9.77
C MET A 1 8.22 -9.87 -9.14
N ASP A 2 7.44 -10.42 -8.24
CA ASP A 2 6.39 -9.66 -7.54
C ASP A 2 7.00 -8.67 -6.53
N ALA A 3 6.31 -7.55 -6.25
CA ALA A 3 6.80 -6.50 -5.37
C ALA A 3 7.00 -7.00 -3.93
N GLU A 4 6.12 -7.87 -3.44
CA GLU A 4 6.26 -8.50 -2.13
C GLU A 4 7.51 -9.38 -2.06
N SER A 5 7.78 -10.14 -3.12
CA SER A 5 8.99 -10.98 -3.22
C SER A 5 10.28 -10.16 -3.19
N LEU A 6 10.30 -9.01 -3.90
CA LEU A 6 11.43 -8.08 -3.90
C LEU A 6 11.67 -7.47 -2.51
N LEU A 7 10.60 -7.00 -1.86
CA LEU A 7 10.68 -6.44 -0.51
C LEU A 7 11.15 -7.47 0.51
N HIS A 8 10.63 -8.70 0.43
CA HIS A 8 11.04 -9.77 1.32
C HIS A 8 12.53 -10.09 1.16
N ALA A 9 13.04 -10.16 -0.07
CA ALA A 9 14.46 -10.38 -0.32
C ALA A 9 15.31 -9.22 0.23
N ALA A 10 14.93 -7.98 -0.06
CA ALA A 10 15.66 -6.79 0.39
C ALA A 10 15.71 -6.67 1.92
N LEU A 11 14.59 -6.92 2.61
CA LEU A 11 14.55 -6.88 4.09
C LEU A 11 15.39 -8.00 4.70
N ARG A 12 15.37 -9.19 4.09
CA ARG A 12 16.23 -10.30 4.53
C ARG A 12 17.71 -9.96 4.37
N GLU A 13 18.10 -9.38 3.24
CA GLU A 13 19.47 -8.94 2.98
C GLU A 13 19.91 -7.84 3.95
N ALA A 14 19.00 -6.95 4.33
CA ALA A 14 19.23 -5.94 5.37
C ALA A 14 19.31 -6.50 6.80
N GLY A 15 19.17 -7.81 6.99
CA GLY A 15 19.34 -8.49 8.28
C GLY A 15 18.06 -8.57 9.14
N TYR A 16 16.88 -8.26 8.59
CA TYR A 16 15.63 -8.44 9.32
C TYR A 16 15.25 -9.93 9.42
N GLY A 17 14.78 -10.33 10.60
CA GLY A 17 14.31 -11.69 10.85
C GLY A 17 12.95 -11.98 10.18
N PRO A 18 12.62 -13.26 9.92
CA PRO A 18 11.36 -13.66 9.28
C PRO A 18 10.10 -13.11 9.96
N ASP A 19 10.06 -13.11 11.30
CA ASP A 19 8.90 -12.62 12.07
C ASP A 19 8.72 -11.09 11.92
N ALA A 20 9.84 -10.35 11.89
CA ALA A 20 9.82 -8.91 11.69
C ALA A 20 9.34 -8.56 10.27
N ILE A 21 9.78 -9.34 9.28
CA ILE A 21 9.34 -9.19 7.88
C ILE A 21 7.85 -9.50 7.76
N GLY A 22 7.41 -10.65 8.27
CA GLY A 22 6.01 -11.08 8.21
C GLY A 22 5.05 -10.12 8.91
N SER A 23 5.42 -9.58 10.06
CA SER A 23 4.60 -8.60 10.79
C SER A 23 4.54 -7.23 10.09
N ALA A 24 5.60 -6.80 9.41
CA ALA A 24 5.66 -5.51 8.74
C ALA A 24 5.06 -5.51 7.32
N MET A 25 5.14 -6.64 6.60
CA MET A 25 4.80 -6.72 5.18
C MET A 25 3.38 -6.21 4.85
N PRO A 26 2.31 -6.59 5.57
CA PRO A 26 0.96 -6.11 5.26
C PRO A 26 0.81 -4.59 5.38
N ARG A 27 1.61 -3.95 6.24
CA ARG A 27 1.62 -2.49 6.37
C ARG A 27 2.41 -1.83 5.25
N ILE A 28 3.55 -2.40 4.86
CA ILE A 28 4.38 -1.90 3.75
C ILE A 28 3.57 -1.93 2.45
N LEU A 29 2.92 -3.05 2.15
CA LEU A 29 2.11 -3.20 0.94
C LEU A 29 0.96 -2.19 0.89
N ARG A 30 0.25 -1.96 2.00
CA ARG A 30 -0.80 -0.92 2.06
C ARG A 30 -0.25 0.49 1.84
N ILE A 31 0.96 0.79 2.30
CA ILE A 31 1.60 2.09 2.03
C ILE A 31 1.88 2.24 0.54
N LEU A 32 2.39 1.19 -0.11
CA LEU A 32 2.65 1.21 -1.56
C LEU A 32 1.35 1.34 -2.35
N GLN A 33 0.30 0.58 -2.00
CA GLN A 33 -1.00 0.69 -2.65
C GLN A 33 -1.63 2.08 -2.47
N ALA A 34 -1.48 2.72 -1.30
CA ALA A 34 -1.95 4.09 -1.10
C ALA A 34 -1.22 5.09 -2.01
N GLU A 35 0.06 4.84 -2.29
CA GLU A 35 0.85 5.62 -3.23
C GLU A 35 0.42 5.36 -4.69
N ASP A 36 0.10 4.12 -5.04
CA ASP A 36 -0.46 3.78 -6.36
C ASP A 36 -1.77 4.53 -6.61
N VAL A 37 -2.66 4.61 -5.60
CA VAL A 37 -3.88 5.44 -5.69
C VAL A 37 -3.54 6.91 -5.97
N ARG A 38 -2.53 7.47 -5.29
CA ARG A 38 -2.11 8.86 -5.51
C ARG A 38 -1.58 9.08 -6.93
N ILE A 39 -0.77 8.14 -7.42
CA ILE A 39 -0.24 8.16 -8.79
C ILE A 39 -1.39 8.09 -9.80
N GLU A 40 -2.34 7.17 -9.64
CA GLU A 40 -3.45 6.98 -10.56
C GLU A 40 -4.45 8.16 -10.54
N MET A 41 -4.61 8.83 -9.40
CA MET A 41 -5.40 10.06 -9.31
C MET A 41 -4.74 11.23 -10.04
N GLY A 42 -3.43 11.16 -10.33
CA GLY A 42 -2.70 12.21 -11.05
C GLY A 42 -2.60 13.54 -10.30
N ARG A 43 -2.92 13.55 -8.99
CA ARG A 43 -2.90 14.74 -8.13
C ARG A 43 -2.61 14.37 -6.68
N ALA A 44 -2.28 15.37 -5.88
CA ALA A 44 -2.22 15.21 -4.44
C ALA A 44 -3.61 14.87 -3.87
N LEU A 45 -3.64 13.97 -2.89
CA LEU A 45 -4.83 13.66 -2.11
C LEU A 45 -4.92 14.59 -0.92
N SER A 46 -6.11 15.13 -0.67
CA SER A 46 -6.43 15.87 0.54
C SER A 46 -6.28 14.98 1.79
N ARG A 47 -6.29 15.58 2.98
CA ARG A 47 -6.23 14.82 4.24
C ARG A 47 -7.39 13.81 4.36
N LYS A 48 -8.61 14.21 4.00
CA LYS A 48 -9.80 13.36 4.06
C LYS A 48 -9.72 12.19 3.08
N GLU A 49 -9.22 12.44 1.87
CA GLU A 49 -9.02 11.39 0.86
C GLU A 49 -7.95 10.39 1.29
N ARG A 50 -6.83 10.85 1.87
CA ARG A 50 -5.81 9.93 2.41
C ARG A 50 -6.35 9.04 3.52
N GLU A 51 -7.18 9.58 4.40
CA GLU A 51 -7.84 8.82 5.45
C GLU A 51 -8.83 7.80 4.88
N TYR A 52 -9.62 8.20 3.87
CA TYR A 52 -10.50 7.30 3.14
C TYR A 52 -9.72 6.15 2.50
N VAL A 53 -8.66 6.44 1.74
CA VAL A 53 -7.82 5.41 1.10
C VAL A 53 -7.26 4.43 2.13
N ARG A 54 -6.71 4.93 3.24
CA ARG A 54 -6.19 4.08 4.32
C ARG A 54 -7.25 3.11 4.84
N LEU A 55 -8.46 3.61 5.12
CA LEU A 55 -9.56 2.78 5.62
C LEU A 55 -10.01 1.75 4.59
N GLN A 56 -10.13 2.12 3.31
CA GLN A 56 -10.54 1.17 2.28
C GLN A 56 -9.51 0.05 2.07
N LEU A 57 -8.22 0.36 2.12
CA LEU A 57 -7.16 -0.65 2.07
C LEU A 57 -7.16 -1.56 3.30
N GLU A 58 -7.52 -1.03 4.48
CA GLU A 58 -7.75 -1.84 5.69
C GLU A 58 -8.95 -2.78 5.56
N LEU A 59 -9.97 -2.38 4.78
CA LEU A 59 -11.15 -3.19 4.48
C LEU A 59 -10.92 -4.19 3.34
N GLY A 60 -9.74 -4.18 2.71
CA GLY A 60 -9.36 -5.13 1.66
C GLY A 60 -9.75 -4.74 0.24
N LEU A 61 -10.15 -3.48 0.00
CA LEU A 61 -10.39 -2.99 -1.36
C LEU A 61 -9.06 -2.84 -2.12
N ASN A 62 -9.12 -3.06 -3.43
CA ASN A 62 -7.97 -2.85 -4.31
C ASN A 62 -7.87 -1.38 -4.80
N VAL A 63 -6.73 -1.03 -5.38
CA VAL A 63 -6.42 0.32 -5.87
C VAL A 63 -7.47 0.84 -6.84
N SER A 64 -7.88 0.03 -7.82
CA SER A 64 -8.83 0.44 -8.86
C SER A 64 -10.23 0.72 -8.30
N GLU A 65 -10.70 -0.07 -7.32
CA GLU A 65 -11.97 0.16 -6.62
C GLU A 65 -11.94 1.50 -5.86
N ILE A 66 -10.83 1.77 -5.18
CA ILE A 66 -10.65 3.00 -4.40
C ILE A 66 -10.61 4.22 -5.33
N VAL A 67 -9.85 4.15 -6.43
CA VAL A 67 -9.77 5.21 -7.43
C VAL A 67 -11.13 5.48 -8.06
N ALA A 68 -11.89 4.43 -8.38
CA ALA A 68 -13.26 4.56 -8.88
C ALA A 68 -14.19 5.22 -7.85
N GLY A 69 -13.97 5.02 -6.55
CA GLY A 69 -14.69 5.70 -5.47
C GLY A 69 -14.32 7.18 -5.34
N LEU A 70 -13.07 7.55 -5.58
CA LEU A 70 -12.57 8.94 -5.48
C LEU A 70 -12.89 9.83 -6.69
N ARG A 71 -13.16 9.23 -7.85
CA ARG A 71 -13.51 9.95 -9.10
C ARG A 71 -15.01 10.24 -9.24
N ARG A 72 -15.84 9.71 -8.35
CA ARG A 72 -17.27 10.03 -8.27
C ARG A 72 -17.49 11.31 -7.50
#